data_AF-A0A9D8AU81-F1
#
_entry.id   AF-A0A9D8AU81-F1
#
_cell.length_a   1.000
_cell.length_b   1.000
_cell.length_c   1.000
_cell.angle_alpha   90.00
_cell.angle_beta   90.00
_cell.angle_gamma   90.00
#
_symmetry.space_group_name_H-M   'P 1'
#
loop_
_entity.id
_entity.type
_entity.pdbx_description
1 polymer ?
#
loop_
_entity_poly.entity_id
_entity_poly.type
_entity_poly.pdbx_seq_one_letter_code
_entity_poly.pdbx_strand_id
1 'polypeptide(L)'
;MSETNRISEQNSQVLNTQERCDLTLDARRRQTNPIPLYRVLGHLSIGNFRKTELDPFEVAIAIFAPSLRSRTRWPGTICAKQGNWIKYEYVPPVTKQIASPLEKLQGESPVSLRDLVLRNRSYRRFYQDVAIDLETLRELIDLARCSASGSNRQPLKYVLSCDPSKNAAIFPLTRWAGFLRDWPGPAEGERPSAYIIILGDTEISKSSGVDHGIAAQSIMLGATEKGLGGCMIGSIDREQLRQVLDIPESYEILLLLALGKPKEKVVLEDLGPEGDIKYYRDEADVHHVPKRALDDIIIT
;
A
#
# COMPACT_ATOMS: atom_id res chain seq x y z
N MET A 1 14.15 -33.34 39.30
CA MET A 1 13.54 -32.00 39.17
C MET A 1 14.58 -30.99 39.60
N SER A 2 15.01 -30.00 38.82
CA SER A 2 14.88 -29.71 37.40
C SER A 2 15.54 -28.35 37.18
N GLU A 3 16.17 -28.22 36.02
CA GLU A 3 16.23 -27.00 35.19
C GLU A 3 16.81 -25.74 35.81
N THR A 4 18.15 -25.70 35.86
CA THR A 4 18.91 -24.46 35.87
C THR A 4 19.40 -24.15 34.46
N ASN A 5 18.96 -23.02 33.90
CA ASN A 5 19.68 -22.20 32.92
C ASN A 5 20.43 -22.93 31.79
N ARG A 6 19.69 -23.64 30.94
CA ARG A 6 20.10 -23.88 29.55
C ARG A 6 19.65 -22.69 28.71
N ILE A 7 20.52 -22.27 27.79
CA ILE A 7 20.35 -21.19 26.78
C ILE A 7 20.86 -19.80 27.24
N SER A 8 22.16 -19.67 27.48
CA SER A 8 22.90 -18.41 27.19
C SER A 8 24.43 -18.53 27.18
N GLU A 9 25.03 -19.67 27.52
CA GLU A 9 26.50 -19.75 27.75
C GLU A 9 27.28 -20.77 26.88
N GLN A 10 26.75 -21.18 25.73
CA GLN A 10 27.54 -21.92 24.74
C GLN A 10 27.46 -21.23 23.39
N ASN A 11 28.33 -20.23 23.16
CA ASN A 11 28.95 -19.89 21.88
C ASN A 11 29.86 -18.64 22.00
N SER A 12 30.69 -18.56 23.04
CA SER A 12 31.78 -17.58 23.13
C SER A 12 33.13 -18.31 23.30
N GLN A 13 33.64 -18.89 22.21
CA GLN A 13 34.99 -19.45 22.05
C GLN A 13 35.01 -19.99 20.60
N VAL A 14 35.84 -19.60 19.63
CA VAL A 14 37.05 -18.79 19.51
C VAL A 14 37.00 -18.23 18.08
N LEU A 15 36.91 -16.90 17.90
CA LEU A 15 37.16 -16.27 16.60
C LEU A 15 38.52 -15.58 16.68
N ASN A 16 39.41 -15.93 15.76
CA ASN A 16 40.80 -15.48 15.76
C ASN A 16 40.88 -14.01 15.34
N THR A 17 41.85 -13.27 15.88
CA THR A 17 42.05 -11.82 15.73
C THR A 17 42.15 -11.29 14.28
N GLN A 18 42.29 -12.18 13.29
CA GLN A 18 42.29 -11.83 11.87
C GLN A 18 40.88 -11.50 11.32
N GLU A 19 39.81 -12.05 11.90
CA GLU A 19 38.43 -11.86 11.39
C GLU A 19 37.79 -10.54 11.86
N ARG A 20 38.39 -9.86 12.84
CA ARG A 20 37.95 -8.51 13.23
C ARG A 20 38.40 -7.42 12.26
N CYS A 21 39.44 -7.66 11.45
CA CYS A 21 40.02 -6.62 10.59
C CYS A 21 39.23 -6.36 9.30
N ASP A 22 38.46 -7.33 8.79
CA ASP A 22 37.69 -7.16 7.55
C ASP A 22 36.27 -6.59 7.77
N LEU A 23 35.82 -6.45 9.01
CA LEU A 23 34.52 -5.82 9.34
C LEU A 23 34.59 -4.30 9.48
N THR A 24 35.79 -3.71 9.57
CA THR A 24 35.98 -2.27 9.80
C THR A 24 36.39 -1.47 8.57
N LEU A 25 36.73 -2.11 7.45
CA LEU A 25 37.22 -1.39 6.26
C LEU A 25 36.13 -0.99 5.26
N ASP A 26 34.89 -1.45 5.41
CA ASP A 26 33.79 -1.10 4.49
C ASP A 26 32.66 -0.26 5.13
N ALA A 27 32.84 0.20 6.36
CA ALA A 27 31.86 1.04 7.06
C ALA A 27 31.86 2.52 6.61
N ARG A 28 32.60 2.89 5.55
CA ARG A 28 32.68 4.27 5.00
C ARG A 28 32.20 4.43 3.56
N ARG A 29 31.35 3.54 3.04
CA ARG A 29 30.59 3.79 1.81
C ARG A 29 29.11 3.46 1.98
N ARG A 30 28.35 4.56 2.11
CA ARG A 30 26.90 4.76 1.87
C ARG A 30 26.02 3.51 1.71
N GLN A 31 25.03 3.45 2.60
CA GLN A 31 23.75 2.73 2.49
C GLN A 31 23.25 2.57 1.05
N THR A 32 23.01 1.34 0.64
CA THR A 32 21.73 0.80 0.12
C THR A 32 22.00 -0.53 -0.57
N ASN A 33 22.15 -1.60 0.22
CA ASN A 33 21.77 -2.97 -0.15
C ASN A 33 22.04 -3.85 1.08
N PRO A 34 21.14 -4.77 1.45
CA PRO A 34 21.44 -5.75 2.49
C PRO A 34 22.65 -6.57 2.04
N ILE A 35 23.69 -6.60 2.88
CA ILE A 35 24.86 -7.46 2.67
C ILE A 35 24.33 -8.91 2.65
N PRO A 36 24.58 -9.70 1.59
CA PRO A 36 24.14 -11.09 1.53
C PRO A 36 24.84 -11.87 2.66
N LEU A 37 24.03 -12.42 3.58
CA LEU A 37 24.50 -13.29 4.65
C LEU A 37 24.56 -14.73 4.11
N TYR A 38 25.75 -15.32 4.16
CA TYR A 38 25.97 -16.72 3.81
C TYR A 38 26.19 -17.51 5.10
N ARG A 39 25.53 -18.67 5.23
CA ARG A 39 25.77 -19.60 6.33
C ARG A 39 26.70 -20.72 5.86
N VAL A 40 27.77 -20.98 6.63
CA VAL A 40 28.64 -22.13 6.39
C VAL A 40 27.93 -23.38 6.90
N LEU A 41 27.71 -24.36 6.03
CA LEU A 41 27.06 -25.63 6.39
C LEU A 41 28.06 -26.71 6.83
N GLY A 42 29.36 -26.52 6.59
CA GLY A 42 30.42 -27.41 7.06
C GLY A 42 31.68 -27.39 6.20
N HIS A 43 32.74 -28.02 6.71
CA HIS A 43 33.97 -28.32 5.98
C HIS A 43 33.89 -29.75 5.43
N LEU A 44 34.12 -29.93 4.13
CA LEU A 44 34.20 -31.26 3.50
C LEU A 44 35.66 -31.75 3.50
N SER A 45 35.92 -32.89 4.13
CA SER A 45 37.21 -33.60 4.06
C SER A 45 37.15 -34.69 2.99
N ILE A 46 38.21 -34.83 2.20
CA ILE A 46 38.27 -35.74 1.04
C ILE A 46 38.39 -37.19 1.53
N GLY A 47 37.37 -37.99 1.26
CA GLY A 47 37.40 -39.45 1.37
C GLY A 47 36.53 -40.07 0.28
N ASN A 48 37.09 -40.24 -0.91
CA ASN A 48 36.59 -41.06 -2.03
C ASN A 48 35.09 -40.95 -2.40
N PHE A 49 34.70 -39.86 -3.05
CA PHE A 49 33.45 -39.84 -3.81
C PHE A 49 33.62 -40.62 -5.13
N ARG A 50 32.84 -41.70 -5.30
CA ARG A 50 32.60 -42.30 -6.62
C ARG A 50 31.61 -41.41 -7.38
N LYS A 51 31.86 -41.24 -8.68
CA LYS A 51 31.21 -40.28 -9.61
C LYS A 51 29.69 -40.46 -9.82
N THR A 52 29.03 -41.35 -9.08
CA THR A 52 27.67 -41.83 -9.34
C THR A 52 26.65 -41.52 -8.25
N GLU A 53 27.00 -40.73 -7.23
CA GLU A 53 26.10 -40.39 -6.10
C GLU A 53 25.84 -38.87 -5.96
N LEU A 54 25.86 -38.12 -7.06
CA LEU A 54 25.54 -36.68 -7.05
C LEU A 54 24.29 -36.41 -7.87
N ASP A 55 23.32 -35.72 -7.25
CA ASP A 55 22.13 -35.17 -7.88
C ASP A 55 22.54 -34.22 -9.02
N PRO A 56 21.90 -34.28 -10.21
CA PRO A 56 22.22 -33.42 -11.35
C PRO A 56 22.16 -31.91 -11.07
N PHE A 57 21.58 -31.44 -9.96
CA PHE A 57 21.66 -30.03 -9.53
C PHE A 57 22.94 -29.64 -8.78
N GLU A 58 23.75 -30.58 -8.27
CA GLU A 58 24.97 -30.29 -7.50
C GLU A 58 26.27 -30.30 -8.34
N VAL A 59 26.21 -30.72 -9.62
CA VAL A 59 27.39 -30.78 -10.50
C VAL A 59 27.42 -29.57 -11.43
N ALA A 60 27.70 -28.40 -10.86
CA ALA A 60 28.18 -27.26 -11.63
C ALA A 60 29.48 -26.74 -11.02
N ILE A 61 30.50 -26.65 -11.88
CA ILE A 61 31.83 -26.07 -11.63
C ILE A 61 32.83 -27.04 -10.98
N ALA A 62 33.13 -28.11 -11.68
CA ALA A 62 34.45 -28.73 -11.61
C ALA A 62 34.82 -29.24 -12.99
N ILE A 63 35.25 -28.35 -13.89
CA ILE A 63 36.14 -28.58 -15.05
C ILE A 63 36.23 -27.23 -15.79
N PHE A 64 37.46 -26.76 -16.01
CA PHE A 64 37.88 -25.48 -16.62
C PHE A 64 37.74 -24.19 -15.79
N ALA A 65 38.84 -23.82 -15.12
CA ALA A 65 39.24 -22.42 -15.04
C ALA A 65 40.72 -22.34 -15.45
N PRO A 66 41.01 -21.62 -16.53
CA PRO A 66 41.61 -20.32 -16.31
C PRO A 66 40.98 -19.27 -17.22
N SER A 67 40.49 -18.18 -16.61
CA SER A 67 40.01 -16.93 -17.23
C SER A 67 38.49 -16.70 -17.31
N LEU A 68 37.81 -16.63 -16.16
CA LEU A 68 36.59 -15.82 -16.04
C LEU A 68 36.67 -14.93 -14.81
N ARG A 69 37.03 -13.66 -15.03
CA ARG A 69 36.73 -12.56 -14.13
C ARG A 69 35.22 -12.27 -14.24
N SER A 70 34.38 -12.98 -13.50
CA SER A 70 33.02 -12.52 -13.23
C SER A 70 32.65 -12.82 -11.78
N ARG A 71 32.49 -11.73 -11.01
CA ARG A 71 32.07 -11.73 -9.61
C ARG A 71 30.56 -11.94 -9.52
N THR A 72 30.09 -13.15 -9.77
CA THR A 72 28.70 -13.55 -9.49
C THR A 72 28.72 -14.92 -8.83
N ARG A 73 28.50 -14.96 -7.50
CA ARG A 73 28.34 -16.18 -6.72
C ARG A 73 26.87 -16.60 -6.76
N TRP A 74 26.61 -17.77 -7.33
CA TRP A 74 25.27 -18.36 -7.40
C TRP A 74 24.96 -19.19 -6.13
N PRO A 75 23.69 -19.38 -5.76
CA PRO A 75 23.31 -20.25 -4.64
C PRO A 75 23.81 -21.68 -4.88
N GLY A 76 24.42 -22.31 -3.87
CA GLY A 76 24.94 -23.69 -3.97
C GLY A 76 26.39 -23.84 -4.45
N THR A 77 27.15 -22.75 -4.62
CA THR A 77 28.53 -22.84 -5.13
C THR A 77 29.52 -23.35 -4.07
N ILE A 78 30.29 -24.39 -4.40
CA ILE A 78 31.43 -24.83 -3.58
C ILE A 78 32.67 -24.02 -3.99
N CYS A 79 33.33 -23.35 -3.04
CA CYS A 79 34.54 -22.58 -3.31
C CYS A 79 35.74 -23.25 -2.64
N ALA A 80 36.75 -23.62 -3.44
CA ALA A 80 38.01 -24.17 -2.93
C ALA A 80 38.92 -23.02 -2.47
N LYS A 81 39.29 -23.02 -1.18
CA LYS A 81 40.34 -22.15 -0.65
C LYS A 81 41.36 -23.04 0.05
N GLN A 82 42.61 -23.05 -0.43
CA GLN A 82 43.73 -23.77 0.19
C GLN A 82 43.44 -25.26 0.49
N GLY A 83 42.87 -26.01 -0.47
CA GLY A 83 42.64 -27.45 -0.34
C GLY A 83 41.43 -27.87 0.51
N ASN A 84 40.69 -26.92 1.11
CA ASN A 84 39.46 -27.19 1.83
C ASN A 84 38.23 -26.70 1.05
N TRP A 85 37.22 -27.57 0.96
CA TRP A 85 35.94 -27.29 0.32
C TRP A 85 34.92 -26.86 1.37
N ILE A 86 34.29 -25.71 1.15
CA ILE A 86 33.28 -25.15 2.07
C ILE A 86 31.96 -25.03 1.32
N LYS A 87 30.90 -25.65 1.86
CA LYS A 87 29.53 -25.54 1.37
C LYS A 87 28.85 -24.33 2.01
N TYR A 88 28.33 -23.43 1.18
CA TYR A 88 27.57 -22.26 1.63
C TYR A 88 26.13 -22.37 1.15
N GLU A 89 25.20 -21.95 1.99
CA GLU A 89 23.80 -21.73 1.61
C GLU A 89 23.52 -20.22 1.57
N TYR A 90 22.80 -19.80 0.54
CA TYR A 90 22.31 -18.43 0.44
C TYR A 90 21.08 -18.29 1.33
N VAL A 91 21.14 -17.40 2.32
CA VAL A 91 19.99 -17.04 3.14
C VAL A 91 19.44 -15.72 2.60
N PRO A 92 18.30 -15.72 1.87
CA PRO A 92 17.71 -14.46 1.44
C PRO A 92 17.37 -13.59 2.65
N PRO A 93 17.52 -12.26 2.57
CA PRO A 93 17.05 -11.38 3.62
C PRO A 93 15.55 -11.61 3.83
N VAL A 94 15.13 -11.73 5.08
CA VAL A 94 13.70 -11.86 5.44
C VAL A 94 12.99 -10.60 4.98
N THR A 95 12.37 -10.65 3.81
CA THR A 95 11.33 -9.69 3.45
C THR A 95 10.16 -10.01 4.36
N LYS A 96 9.65 -9.01 5.09
CA LYS A 96 8.35 -9.13 5.76
C LYS A 96 7.32 -9.38 4.66
N GLN A 97 7.03 -10.65 4.40
CA GLN A 97 5.89 -11.03 3.60
C GLN A 97 4.68 -10.47 4.34
N ILE A 98 3.92 -9.60 3.68
CA ILE A 98 2.60 -9.20 4.20
C ILE A 98 1.80 -10.50 4.20
N ALA A 99 1.50 -11.03 5.37
CA ALA A 99 0.75 -12.27 5.52
C ALA A 99 -0.54 -12.17 4.69
N SER A 100 -0.87 -13.19 3.89
CA SER A 100 -2.15 -13.22 3.18
C SER A 100 -3.28 -13.15 4.21
N PRO A 101 -4.18 -12.16 4.18
CA PRO A 101 -5.21 -11.98 5.21
C PRO A 101 -6.28 -13.08 5.30
N LEU A 102 -6.14 -14.19 4.57
CA LEU A 102 -7.22 -15.16 4.35
C LEU A 102 -7.50 -16.10 5.54
N GLU A 103 -6.69 -16.10 6.61
CA GLU A 103 -6.83 -17.09 7.68
C GLU A 103 -7.75 -16.68 8.85
N LYS A 104 -8.42 -15.52 8.82
CA LYS A 104 -9.18 -15.03 9.99
C LYS A 104 -10.57 -14.46 9.72
N LEU A 105 -11.38 -15.12 8.90
CA LEU A 105 -12.80 -14.75 8.74
C LEU A 105 -13.71 -15.94 9.08
N GLN A 106 -13.95 -16.14 10.39
CA GLN A 106 -15.01 -17.00 10.91
C GLN A 106 -15.83 -16.17 11.90
N GLY A 107 -17.07 -15.83 11.55
CA GLY A 107 -18.01 -15.22 12.51
C GLY A 107 -19.20 -14.46 11.91
N GLU A 108 -19.03 -13.82 10.75
CA GLU A 108 -20.11 -13.11 10.04
C GLU A 108 -20.02 -13.50 8.56
N SER A 109 -21.15 -13.62 7.86
CA SER A 109 -21.12 -13.79 6.41
C SER A 109 -20.36 -12.61 5.81
N PRO A 110 -19.22 -12.82 5.12
CA PRO A 110 -18.38 -11.73 4.65
C PRO A 110 -19.19 -10.84 3.70
N VAL A 111 -19.13 -9.52 3.90
CA VAL A 111 -19.75 -8.55 2.99
C VAL A 111 -19.16 -8.78 1.60
N SER A 112 -20.01 -9.04 0.60
CA SER A 112 -19.50 -9.29 -0.74
C SER A 112 -18.93 -8.00 -1.35
N LEU A 113 -17.96 -8.13 -2.26
CA LEU A 113 -17.47 -6.99 -3.04
C LEU A 113 -18.62 -6.27 -3.75
N ARG A 114 -19.60 -7.01 -4.28
CA ARG A 114 -20.79 -6.45 -4.91
C ARG A 114 -21.58 -5.59 -3.93
N ASP A 115 -21.75 -6.03 -2.69
CA ASP A 115 -22.44 -5.25 -1.67
C ASP A 115 -21.68 -3.98 -1.30
N LEU A 116 -20.35 -4.05 -1.13
CA LEU A 116 -19.53 -2.87 -0.89
C LEU A 116 -19.65 -1.86 -2.04
N VAL A 117 -19.55 -2.33 -3.29
CA VAL A 117 -19.71 -1.48 -4.48
C VAL A 117 -21.11 -0.89 -4.55
N LEU A 118 -22.17 -1.61 -4.19
CA LEU A 118 -23.54 -1.07 -4.19
C LEU A 118 -23.83 -0.10 -3.03
N ARG A 119 -23.16 -0.26 -1.89
CA ARG A 119 -23.29 0.65 -0.74
C ARG A 119 -22.39 1.89 -0.87
N ASN A 120 -21.30 1.78 -1.62
CA ASN A 120 -20.35 2.86 -1.84
C ASN A 120 -20.94 3.93 -2.78
N ARG A 121 -21.69 4.85 -2.19
CA ARG A 121 -22.28 6.02 -2.85
C ARG A 121 -21.51 7.28 -2.43
N SER A 122 -21.59 8.32 -3.25
CA SER A 122 -21.08 9.64 -2.88
C SER A 122 -22.03 10.28 -1.87
N TYR A 123 -21.64 10.28 -0.60
CA TYR A 123 -22.34 11.00 0.46
C TYR A 123 -21.76 12.40 0.57
N ARG A 124 -22.63 13.38 0.77
CA ARG A 124 -22.31 14.81 0.85
C ARG A 124 -22.87 15.46 2.10
N ARG A 125 -23.65 14.71 2.89
CA ARG A 125 -24.08 15.07 4.25
C ARG A 125 -23.65 14.00 5.23
N PHE A 126 -23.11 14.44 6.36
CA PHE A 126 -22.50 13.59 7.38
C PHE A 126 -22.98 13.99 8.76
N TYR A 127 -22.78 13.13 9.76
CA TYR A 127 -22.83 13.55 11.15
C TYR A 127 -21.47 14.20 11.49
N GLN A 128 -21.40 15.54 11.45
CA GLN A 128 -20.14 16.27 11.62
C GLN A 128 -19.50 16.06 13.00
N ASP A 129 -20.32 15.77 14.01
CA ASP A 129 -19.94 15.50 15.40
C ASP A 129 -19.37 14.09 15.61
N VAL A 130 -19.53 13.18 14.64
CA VAL A 130 -18.94 11.84 14.68
C VAL A 130 -17.51 11.90 14.15
N ALA A 131 -16.56 11.96 15.08
CA ALA A 131 -15.14 11.96 14.78
C ALA A 131 -14.69 10.68 14.06
N ILE A 132 -13.75 10.83 13.14
CA ILE A 132 -12.96 9.74 12.58
C ILE A 132 -11.56 9.90 13.13
N ASP A 133 -11.00 8.85 13.75
CA ASP A 133 -9.64 8.92 14.28
C ASP A 133 -8.56 8.80 13.18
N LEU A 134 -7.34 9.20 13.52
CA LEU A 134 -6.22 9.16 12.59
C LEU A 134 -5.86 7.72 12.19
N GLU A 135 -6.05 6.74 13.08
CA GLU A 135 -5.72 5.35 12.80
C GLU A 135 -6.63 4.77 11.71
N THR A 136 -7.93 5.09 11.77
CA THR A 136 -8.89 4.78 10.72
C THR A 136 -8.43 5.33 9.38
N LEU A 137 -7.99 6.61 9.32
CA LEU A 137 -7.47 7.18 8.07
C LEU A 137 -6.20 6.44 7.59
N ARG A 138 -5.31 6.03 8.51
CA ARG A 138 -4.09 5.28 8.17
C ARG A 138 -4.39 3.89 7.63
N GLU A 139 -5.35 3.18 8.22
CA GLU A 139 -5.82 1.88 7.73
C GLU A 139 -6.40 2.00 6.31
N LEU A 140 -7.18 3.06 6.04
CA LEU A 140 -7.68 3.34 4.70
C LEU A 140 -6.55 3.60 3.69
N ILE A 141 -5.53 4.35 4.09
CA ILE A 141 -4.33 4.54 3.26
C ILE A 141 -3.57 3.23 3.05
N ASP A 142 -3.56 2.32 4.03
CA ASP A 142 -2.88 1.03 3.88
C ASP A 142 -3.53 0.15 2.79
N LEU A 143 -4.86 0.26 2.62
CA LEU A 143 -5.57 -0.34 1.48
C LEU A 143 -5.15 0.29 0.15
N ALA A 144 -5.08 1.62 0.07
CA ALA A 144 -4.57 2.32 -1.12
C ALA A 144 -3.11 1.96 -1.43
N ARG A 145 -2.26 1.80 -0.41
CA ARG A 145 -0.85 1.41 -0.55
C ARG A 145 -0.70 0.04 -1.21
N CYS A 146 -1.66 -0.87 -1.00
CA CYS A 146 -1.68 -2.20 -1.62
C CYS A 146 -2.31 -2.20 -3.02
N SER A 147 -2.79 -1.06 -3.52
CA SER A 147 -3.42 -0.96 -4.84
C SER A 147 -2.39 -0.96 -5.97
N ALA A 148 -2.83 -1.37 -7.16
CA ALA A 148 -1.97 -1.38 -8.35
C ALA A 148 -1.48 0.04 -8.70
N SER A 149 -0.26 0.12 -9.24
CA SER A 149 0.36 1.38 -9.69
C SER A 149 1.08 1.18 -11.01
N GLY A 150 0.96 2.16 -11.91
CA GLY A 150 1.60 2.14 -13.22
C GLY A 150 3.12 1.95 -13.16
N SER A 151 3.62 0.86 -13.75
CA SER A 151 5.03 0.43 -13.64
C SER A 151 5.53 0.31 -12.19
N ASN A 152 4.61 0.07 -11.25
CA ASN A 152 4.87 0.00 -9.80
C ASN A 152 5.58 1.23 -9.21
N ARG A 153 5.44 2.41 -9.84
CA ARG A 153 6.15 3.64 -9.43
C ARG A 153 5.71 4.16 -8.06
N GLN A 154 4.46 3.92 -7.68
CA GLN A 154 3.86 4.36 -6.42
C GLN A 154 4.08 5.86 -6.15
N PRO A 155 3.68 6.76 -7.08
CA PRO A 155 3.96 8.20 -6.96
C PRO A 155 3.05 8.92 -5.96
N LEU A 156 2.03 8.25 -5.41
CA LEU A 156 1.02 8.91 -4.60
C LEU A 156 1.50 9.19 -3.17
N LYS A 157 1.20 10.38 -2.67
CA LYS A 157 1.34 10.79 -1.26
C LYS A 157 -0.01 11.26 -0.73
N TYR A 158 -0.15 11.36 0.58
CA TYR A 158 -1.43 11.68 1.22
C TYR A 158 -1.25 12.68 2.35
N VAL A 159 -2.16 13.66 2.42
CA VAL A 159 -2.35 14.49 3.62
C VAL A 159 -3.63 14.06 4.30
N LEU A 160 -3.55 13.79 5.60
CA LEU A 160 -4.66 13.33 6.43
C LEU A 160 -5.13 14.49 7.33
N SER A 161 -6.44 14.71 7.38
CA SER A 161 -7.06 15.67 8.29
C SER A 161 -8.23 15.02 9.00
N CYS A 162 -8.14 14.90 10.32
CA CYS A 162 -9.24 14.54 11.21
C CYS A 162 -9.41 15.56 12.35
N ASP A 163 -8.70 16.69 12.28
CA ASP A 163 -8.80 17.79 13.24
C ASP A 163 -9.94 18.74 12.83
N PRO A 164 -10.87 19.09 13.74
CA PRO A 164 -12.00 19.96 13.42
C PRO A 164 -11.59 21.33 12.86
N SER A 165 -10.51 21.94 13.39
CA SER A 165 -10.08 23.27 12.94
C SER A 165 -9.51 23.22 11.53
N LYS A 166 -8.67 22.23 11.23
CA LYS A 166 -8.15 21.98 9.89
C LYS A 166 -9.26 21.61 8.91
N ASN A 167 -10.23 20.81 9.34
CA ASN A 167 -11.39 20.46 8.52
C ASN A 167 -12.24 21.70 8.18
N ALA A 168 -12.41 22.62 9.13
CA ALA A 168 -13.11 23.88 8.92
C ALA A 168 -12.38 24.79 7.92
N ALA A 169 -11.03 24.77 7.90
CA ALA A 169 -10.23 25.49 6.92
C ALA A 169 -10.28 24.87 5.51
N ILE A 170 -10.37 23.52 5.42
CA ILE A 170 -10.46 22.80 4.14
C ILE A 170 -11.83 22.96 3.48
N PHE A 171 -12.91 22.85 4.26
CA PHE A 171 -14.28 22.83 3.75
C PHE A 171 -14.62 23.94 2.72
N PRO A 172 -14.36 25.24 2.98
CA PRO A 172 -14.70 26.32 2.05
C PRO A 172 -13.97 26.25 0.71
N LEU A 173 -12.91 25.43 0.61
CA LEU A 173 -12.11 25.25 -0.61
C LEU A 173 -12.66 24.15 -1.53
N THR A 174 -13.80 23.55 -1.15
CA THR A 174 -14.45 22.46 -1.91
C THR A 174 -15.77 22.93 -2.52
N ARG A 175 -16.12 22.40 -3.68
CA ARG A 175 -17.42 22.64 -4.34
C ARG A 175 -18.23 21.36 -4.43
N TRP A 176 -19.52 21.46 -4.15
CA TRP A 176 -20.41 20.31 -3.96
C TRP A 176 -21.52 20.27 -5.00
N ALA A 177 -21.82 19.05 -5.46
CA ALA A 177 -23.02 18.69 -6.23
C ALA A 177 -23.46 19.70 -7.32
N GLY A 178 -22.62 19.97 -8.32
CA GLY A 178 -22.87 21.00 -9.34
C GLY A 178 -24.19 20.91 -10.14
N PHE A 179 -24.93 19.80 -10.11
CA PHE A 179 -26.28 19.74 -10.71
C PHE A 179 -27.39 20.25 -9.77
N LEU A 180 -27.15 20.30 -8.46
CA LEU A 180 -28.07 20.87 -7.47
C LEU A 180 -27.77 22.36 -7.30
N ARG A 181 -28.21 23.19 -8.26
CA ARG A 181 -27.84 24.62 -8.34
C ARG A 181 -28.25 25.43 -7.12
N ASP A 182 -29.35 25.05 -6.48
CA ASP A 182 -29.90 25.75 -5.32
C ASP A 182 -29.37 25.19 -3.99
N TRP A 183 -28.48 24.21 -4.02
CA TRP A 183 -27.90 23.61 -2.83
C TRP A 183 -26.40 23.97 -2.71
N PRO A 184 -26.01 24.81 -1.73
CA PRO A 184 -24.63 25.30 -1.61
C PRO A 184 -23.63 24.24 -1.08
N GLY A 185 -24.10 23.03 -0.76
CA GLY A 185 -23.34 21.99 -0.07
C GLY A 185 -23.86 21.74 1.35
N PRO A 186 -23.19 20.85 2.12
CA PRO A 186 -23.63 20.54 3.48
C PRO A 186 -23.53 21.75 4.40
N ALA A 187 -24.59 21.97 5.17
CA ALA A 187 -24.62 22.98 6.22
C ALA A 187 -23.67 22.63 7.37
N GLU A 188 -23.39 23.59 8.24
CA GLU A 188 -22.73 23.31 9.52
C GLU A 188 -23.57 22.30 10.33
N GLY A 189 -22.90 21.33 10.95
CA GLY A 189 -23.50 20.12 11.51
C GLY A 189 -23.60 18.95 10.52
N GLU A 190 -23.46 19.19 9.21
CA GLU A 190 -23.53 18.17 8.16
C GLU A 190 -22.23 17.96 7.37
N ARG A 191 -21.19 18.71 7.71
CA ARG A 191 -19.91 18.69 6.98
C ARG A 191 -19.11 17.41 7.29
N PRO A 192 -18.17 17.04 6.40
CA PRO A 192 -17.26 15.92 6.64
C PRO A 192 -16.48 16.08 7.96
N SER A 193 -16.27 14.97 8.67
CA SER A 193 -15.47 14.93 9.90
C SER A 193 -14.02 14.53 9.64
N ALA A 194 -13.67 14.14 8.41
CA ALA A 194 -12.29 13.97 7.97
C ALA A 194 -12.10 14.23 6.47
N TYR A 195 -10.85 14.47 6.09
CA TYR A 195 -10.40 14.59 4.71
C TYR A 195 -9.12 13.77 4.47
N ILE A 196 -9.02 13.19 3.28
CA ILE A 196 -7.77 12.66 2.72
C ILE A 196 -7.49 13.40 1.41
N ILE A 197 -6.37 14.09 1.33
CA ILE A 197 -5.92 14.75 0.09
C ILE A 197 -4.92 13.81 -0.58
N ILE A 198 -5.22 13.39 -1.81
CA ILE A 198 -4.36 12.56 -2.64
C ILE A 198 -3.47 13.47 -3.47
N LEU A 199 -2.16 13.27 -3.31
CA LEU A 199 -1.12 14.05 -3.97
C LEU A 199 -0.33 13.17 -4.94
N GLY A 200 0.16 13.77 -6.03
CA GLY A 200 1.13 13.16 -6.93
C GLY A 200 2.53 13.73 -6.70
N ASP A 201 3.51 12.87 -6.42
CA ASP A 201 4.92 13.24 -6.28
C ASP A 201 5.58 13.40 -7.65
N THR A 202 5.79 14.65 -8.07
CA THR A 202 6.35 14.99 -9.39
C THR A 202 7.84 14.67 -9.52
N GLU A 203 8.51 14.31 -8.42
CA GLU A 203 9.89 13.82 -8.44
C GLU A 203 9.95 12.32 -8.74
N ILE A 204 8.90 11.57 -8.37
CA ILE A 204 8.76 10.14 -8.70
C ILE A 204 8.17 9.95 -10.11
N SER A 205 7.11 10.70 -10.45
CA SER A 205 6.46 10.61 -11.76
C SER A 205 5.82 11.94 -12.15
N LYS A 206 6.06 12.38 -13.39
CA LYS A 206 5.44 13.62 -13.93
C LYS A 206 3.94 13.51 -14.17
N SER A 207 3.38 12.30 -14.13
CA SER A 207 1.94 12.07 -14.17
C SER A 207 1.58 10.88 -13.29
N SER A 208 0.49 11.00 -12.56
CA SER A 208 -0.06 9.90 -11.76
C SER A 208 -1.06 9.03 -12.55
N GLY A 209 -1.36 9.38 -13.82
CA GLY A 209 -2.25 8.60 -14.69
C GLY A 209 -3.55 8.18 -13.98
N VAL A 210 -3.80 6.88 -13.95
CA VAL A 210 -4.98 6.28 -13.31
C VAL A 210 -4.80 5.95 -11.82
N ASP A 211 -3.59 6.02 -11.29
CA ASP A 211 -3.23 5.49 -9.96
C ASP A 211 -4.10 6.10 -8.84
N HIS A 212 -4.35 7.40 -8.90
CA HIS A 212 -5.16 8.09 -7.88
C HIS A 212 -6.62 7.65 -7.86
N GLY A 213 -7.20 7.27 -9.01
CA GLY A 213 -8.55 6.72 -9.10
C GLY A 213 -8.64 5.32 -8.49
N ILE A 214 -7.63 4.49 -8.73
CA ILE A 214 -7.53 3.14 -8.14
C ILE A 214 -7.41 3.26 -6.62
N ALA A 215 -6.48 4.09 -6.13
CA ALA A 215 -6.27 4.31 -4.71
C ALA A 215 -7.52 4.89 -4.02
N ALA A 216 -8.16 5.89 -4.64
CA ALA A 216 -9.38 6.50 -4.12
C ALA A 216 -10.50 5.46 -4.00
N GLN A 217 -10.69 4.59 -4.99
CA GLN A 217 -11.73 3.57 -4.92
C GLN A 217 -11.48 2.57 -3.79
N SER A 218 -10.22 2.12 -3.60
CA SER A 218 -9.86 1.24 -2.49
C SER A 218 -10.14 1.89 -1.12
N ILE A 219 -9.78 3.18 -0.95
CA ILE A 219 -10.09 3.94 0.27
C ILE A 219 -11.59 4.02 0.50
N MET A 220 -12.36 4.33 -0.53
CA MET A 220 -13.81 4.52 -0.44
C MET A 220 -14.54 3.20 -0.12
N LEU A 221 -14.08 2.07 -0.66
CA LEU A 221 -14.60 0.75 -0.30
C LEU A 221 -14.25 0.38 1.15
N GLY A 222 -13.02 0.62 1.59
CA GLY A 222 -12.63 0.41 2.99
C GLY A 222 -13.40 1.29 3.98
N ALA A 223 -13.70 2.54 3.60
CA ALA A 223 -14.54 3.42 4.40
C ALA A 223 -15.96 2.84 4.51
N THR A 224 -16.50 2.34 3.40
CA THR A 224 -17.83 1.70 3.34
C THR A 224 -17.90 0.45 4.22
N GLU A 225 -16.86 -0.39 4.21
CA GLU A 225 -16.75 -1.57 5.08
C GLU A 225 -16.81 -1.19 6.56
N LYS A 226 -16.18 -0.07 6.94
CA LYS A 226 -16.19 0.48 8.31
C LYS A 226 -17.48 1.23 8.67
N GLY A 227 -18.51 1.23 7.81
CA GLY A 227 -19.76 1.96 8.04
C GLY A 227 -19.65 3.48 7.84
N LEU A 228 -18.56 3.95 7.26
CA LEU A 228 -18.37 5.34 6.84
C LEU A 228 -18.81 5.52 5.39
N GLY A 229 -18.95 6.78 4.98
CA GLY A 229 -19.12 7.16 3.59
C GLY A 229 -18.24 8.34 3.25
N GLY A 230 -18.31 8.76 1.99
CA GLY A 230 -17.51 9.89 1.56
C GLY A 230 -17.85 10.37 0.15
N CYS A 231 -17.12 11.38 -0.30
CA CYS A 231 -17.20 11.92 -1.65
C CYS A 231 -15.79 12.17 -2.19
N MET A 232 -15.53 11.69 -3.40
CA MET A 232 -14.38 12.10 -4.19
C MET A 232 -14.66 13.48 -4.80
N ILE A 233 -13.82 14.47 -4.53
CA ILE A 233 -14.00 15.86 -4.95
C ILE A 233 -12.82 16.25 -5.84
N GLY A 234 -13.08 16.52 -7.11
CA GLY A 234 -12.10 17.12 -8.04
C GLY A 234 -12.23 18.65 -8.14
N SER A 235 -13.39 19.19 -7.79
CA SER A 235 -13.70 20.62 -7.80
C SER A 235 -13.20 21.29 -6.51
N ILE A 236 -11.90 21.56 -6.48
CA ILE A 236 -11.15 22.11 -5.34
C ILE A 236 -10.49 23.42 -5.77
N ASP A 237 -10.44 24.40 -4.87
CA ASP A 237 -9.49 25.52 -4.95
C ASP A 237 -8.09 25.05 -4.54
N ARG A 238 -7.32 24.58 -5.52
CA ARG A 238 -6.01 23.94 -5.30
C ARG A 238 -4.95 24.92 -4.79
N GLU A 239 -5.00 26.17 -5.23
CA GLU A 239 -4.04 27.19 -4.83
C GLU A 239 -4.21 27.53 -3.35
N GLN A 240 -5.43 27.83 -2.92
CA GLN A 240 -5.69 28.11 -1.51
C GLN A 240 -5.50 26.87 -0.64
N LEU A 241 -5.89 25.67 -1.11
CA LEU A 241 -5.69 24.44 -0.34
C LEU A 241 -4.21 24.15 -0.11
N ARG A 242 -3.37 24.40 -1.12
CA ARG A 242 -1.92 24.29 -1.01
C ARG A 242 -1.38 25.18 0.11
N GLN A 243 -1.79 26.45 0.12
CA GLN A 243 -1.34 27.43 1.12
C GLN A 243 -1.81 27.05 2.53
N VAL A 244 -3.09 26.71 2.70
CA VAL A 244 -3.69 26.34 3.99
C VAL A 244 -3.03 25.11 4.61
N LEU A 245 -2.61 24.14 3.78
CA LEU A 245 -2.03 22.88 4.22
C LEU A 245 -0.50 22.83 4.11
N ASP A 246 0.14 23.93 3.71
CA ASP A 246 1.59 24.01 3.48
C ASP A 246 2.12 22.86 2.60
N ILE A 247 1.46 22.62 1.46
CA ILE A 247 1.81 21.51 0.54
C ILE A 247 2.91 21.98 -0.43
N PRO A 248 4.10 21.36 -0.44
CA PRO A 248 5.17 21.69 -1.39
C PRO A 248 4.76 21.63 -2.85
N GLU A 249 5.34 22.49 -3.70
CA GLU A 249 5.09 22.52 -5.15
C GLU A 249 5.48 21.23 -5.88
N SER A 250 6.39 20.45 -5.31
CA SER A 250 6.73 19.12 -5.84
C SER A 250 5.57 18.12 -5.75
N TYR A 251 4.53 18.42 -4.97
CA TYR A 251 3.32 17.63 -4.86
C TYR A 251 2.14 18.28 -5.58
N GLU A 252 1.63 17.59 -6.60
CA GLU A 252 0.41 17.97 -7.32
C GLU A 252 -0.83 17.54 -6.51
N ILE A 253 -1.82 18.43 -6.32
CA ILE A 253 -3.09 18.09 -5.67
C ILE A 253 -4.04 17.45 -6.69
N LEU A 254 -4.21 16.13 -6.60
CA LEU A 254 -4.99 15.35 -7.57
C LEU A 254 -6.48 15.33 -7.21
N LEU A 255 -6.79 14.88 -5.99
CA LEU A 255 -8.15 14.59 -5.54
C LEU A 255 -8.26 14.78 -4.02
N LEU A 256 -9.44 15.17 -3.54
CA LEU A 256 -9.76 15.24 -2.11
C LEU A 256 -10.92 14.31 -1.80
N LEU A 257 -10.75 13.48 -0.78
CA LEU A 257 -11.78 12.58 -0.27
C LEU A 257 -12.35 13.19 1.01
N ALA A 258 -13.62 13.58 0.96
CA ALA A 258 -14.38 13.91 2.16
C ALA A 258 -14.90 12.62 2.80
N LEU A 259 -14.77 12.49 4.11
CA LEU A 259 -15.16 11.29 4.86
C LEU A 259 -16.00 11.67 6.09
N GLY A 260 -16.92 10.79 6.47
CA GLY A 260 -17.75 10.95 7.65
C GLY A 260 -18.76 9.81 7.79
N LYS A 261 -19.48 9.78 8.92
CA LYS A 261 -20.66 8.93 9.06
C LYS A 261 -21.80 9.51 8.20
N PRO A 262 -22.36 8.78 7.23
CA PRO A 262 -23.42 9.30 6.36
C PRO A 262 -24.65 9.79 7.12
N LYS A 263 -25.19 10.93 6.70
CA LYS A 263 -26.44 11.54 7.22
C LYS A 263 -27.46 11.77 6.10
N GLU A 264 -27.43 10.94 5.07
CA GLU A 264 -28.43 10.95 4.01
C GLU A 264 -28.61 9.56 3.42
N LYS A 265 -29.76 9.35 2.77
CA LYS A 265 -30.04 8.14 1.99
C LYS A 265 -29.68 8.41 0.54
N VAL A 266 -28.95 7.48 -0.07
CA VAL A 266 -28.66 7.50 -1.50
C VAL A 266 -29.19 6.22 -2.14
N VAL A 267 -29.88 6.36 -3.27
CA VAL A 267 -30.38 5.22 -4.04
C VAL A 267 -29.83 5.28 -5.47
N LEU A 268 -29.57 4.10 -6.02
CA LEU A 268 -29.35 3.97 -7.45
C LEU A 268 -30.69 3.71 -8.13
N GLU A 269 -30.81 4.21 -9.35
CA GLU A 269 -31.92 3.92 -10.24
C GLU A 269 -31.38 3.69 -11.65
N ASP A 270 -32.12 2.94 -12.44
CA ASP A 270 -31.81 2.76 -13.85
C ASP A 270 -32.02 4.08 -14.59
N LEU A 271 -31.09 4.39 -15.48
CA LEU A 271 -31.17 5.58 -16.31
C LEU A 271 -32.40 5.48 -17.22
N GLY A 272 -33.28 6.47 -17.14
CA GLY A 272 -34.46 6.53 -18.00
C GLY A 272 -34.12 6.70 -19.49
N PRO A 273 -35.10 6.52 -20.38
CA PRO A 273 -34.91 6.56 -21.83
C PRO A 273 -34.37 7.89 -22.36
N GLU A 274 -34.63 9.00 -21.65
CA GLU A 274 -34.12 10.34 -21.98
C GLU A 274 -32.61 10.49 -21.71
N GLY A 275 -31.99 9.54 -21.01
CA GLY A 275 -30.54 9.54 -20.77
C GLY A 275 -30.02 10.63 -19.83
N ASP A 276 -30.87 11.31 -19.05
CA ASP A 276 -30.43 12.34 -18.11
C ASP A 276 -29.71 11.74 -16.90
N ILE A 277 -28.40 11.94 -16.85
CA ILE A 277 -27.51 11.42 -15.79
C ILE A 277 -27.49 12.29 -14.53
N LYS A 278 -28.18 13.43 -14.52
CA LYS A 278 -28.16 14.35 -13.38
C LYS A 278 -28.79 13.66 -12.17
N TYR A 279 -28.02 13.61 -11.09
CA TYR A 279 -28.57 13.28 -9.79
C TYR A 279 -29.53 14.38 -9.32
N TYR A 280 -30.53 13.98 -8.54
CA TYR A 280 -31.51 14.89 -7.93
C TYR A 280 -31.79 14.46 -6.49
N ARG A 281 -32.62 15.25 -5.80
CA ARG A 281 -33.18 14.93 -4.49
C ARG A 281 -34.69 14.97 -4.58
N ASP A 282 -35.34 13.98 -3.96
CA ASP A 282 -36.80 13.91 -3.89
C ASP A 282 -37.35 14.78 -2.73
N GLU A 283 -38.67 14.77 -2.54
CA GLU A 283 -39.34 15.52 -1.45
C GLU A 283 -38.95 15.01 -0.05
N ALA A 284 -38.50 13.76 0.06
CA ALA A 284 -37.96 13.16 1.27
C ALA A 284 -36.45 13.38 1.43
N ASP A 285 -35.85 14.18 0.54
CA ASP A 285 -34.43 14.54 0.51
C ASP A 285 -33.50 13.31 0.35
N VAL A 286 -34.02 12.23 -0.26
CA VAL A 286 -33.26 11.07 -0.72
C VAL A 286 -32.49 11.48 -1.98
N HIS A 287 -31.21 11.11 -2.05
CA HIS A 287 -30.39 11.41 -3.22
C HIS A 287 -30.50 10.28 -4.25
N HIS A 288 -30.98 10.61 -5.45
CA HIS A 288 -31.15 9.66 -6.55
C HIS A 288 -29.98 9.77 -7.54
N VAL A 289 -29.42 8.62 -7.92
CA VAL A 289 -28.26 8.55 -8.84
C VAL A 289 -28.59 7.62 -10.00
N PRO A 290 -28.97 8.17 -11.17
CA PRO A 290 -29.19 7.39 -12.38
C PRO A 290 -27.92 6.65 -12.84
N LYS A 291 -28.07 5.38 -13.25
CA LYS A 291 -26.99 4.54 -13.78
C LYS A 291 -27.38 3.94 -15.12
N ARG A 292 -26.47 4.03 -16.10
CA ARG A 292 -26.63 3.38 -17.41
C ARG A 292 -26.86 1.88 -17.24
N ALA A 293 -27.67 1.30 -18.12
CA ALA A 293 -27.83 -0.14 -18.17
C ALA A 293 -26.51 -0.82 -18.52
N LEU A 294 -26.35 -2.09 -18.13
CA LEU A 294 -25.14 -2.86 -18.41
C LEU A 294 -24.89 -3.00 -19.92
N ASP A 295 -25.95 -3.23 -20.70
CA ASP A 295 -25.86 -3.43 -22.15
C ASP A 295 -25.51 -2.13 -22.89
N ASP A 296 -25.74 -0.95 -22.29
CA ASP A 296 -25.35 0.34 -22.87
C ASP A 296 -23.83 0.61 -22.78
N ILE A 297 -23.13 -0.09 -21.88
CA ILE A 297 -21.70 0.14 -21.59
C ILE A 297 -20.79 -1.00 -22.06
N ILE A 298 -21.37 -2.08 -22.60
CA ILE A 298 -20.65 -3.19 -23.22
C ILE A 298 -20.79 -3.06 -24.73
N ILE A 299 -19.68 -2.86 -25.43
CA ILE A 299 -19.63 -2.83 -26.89
C ILE A 299 -19.14 -4.21 -27.37
N THR A 300 -19.89 -4.83 -28.28
CA THR A 300 -19.60 -6.15 -28.87
C THR A 300 -19.22 -6.05 -30.34
#